data_AF-B3LGQ0-F1
#
_entry.id   AF-B3LGQ0-F1
#
_cell.length_a   1.000
_cell.length_b   1.000
_cell.length_c   1.000
_cell.angle_alpha   90.00
_cell.angle_beta   90.00
_cell.angle_gamma   90.00
#
_symmetry.space_group_name_H-M   'P 1'
#
loop_
_entity.id
_entity.type
_entity.pdbx_description
1 polymer ?
#
loop_
_entity_poly.entity_id
_entity_poly.type
_entity_poly.pdbx_seq_one_letter_code
_entity_poly.pdbx_strand_id
1 'polypeptide(L)'
;MNTNVPIFSSPVRDLPRSFEQKHLAVVDAFFQTYHVKPDFIARSPGRVNLIGEHIDYCDFSVLPLAIDVDMLCAVKILDEKNPSITLTNADPKFAQRKFDLPLDGSYMAIDPSVSEWSNYFKCGLHVAHSYLKKIAPERFNNTPLVGAQIFCQSDIPTGGGLSSAFTCAAALATIRANMGKNFDISKKDLTRITAVAEHYVGVNNGGMDQATSVYGEEDHALYVEFRPKLKATPFKFPQLKNHEISFVIANTLVKSNKFETAPTNYNLRVIEVTVAANALATRYSVALPSHKDNSNSERGNLRDFMDAYYARYENQAQPWNGDIGTGIERLLKMLQLVEESFSRKKSGFTVDEASTALNCSREEFTRDYLTTFPVRFQVLKLYQRAKHVYSESLRVLKALKMMTSATFHTDEDFFTDFGRLMNESQASCDKLYECSCIETNQICSIALANGSFGSRLTGAGWGGCTIHLVPSGANGNVEQVRKALIEKFYNVRYPDLTDEELKDAIIVSKPALGTCLYEQ
;
A
#
# COMPACT_ATOMS: atom_id res chain seq x y z
N MET A 1 11.53 18.53 7.32
CA MET A 1 11.53 17.09 6.98
C MET A 1 12.88 16.72 6.41
N ASN A 2 13.43 15.59 6.84
CA ASN A 2 14.65 15.05 6.27
C ASN A 2 14.39 14.58 4.83
N THR A 3 15.18 15.06 3.86
CA THR A 3 14.94 14.80 2.43
C THR A 3 15.43 13.43 1.97
N ASN A 4 16.38 12.86 2.70
CA ASN A 4 17.04 11.60 2.39
C ASN A 4 16.60 10.50 3.36
N VAL A 5 16.82 9.25 2.97
CA VAL A 5 16.64 8.08 3.82
C VAL A 5 17.60 8.20 5.02
N PRO A 6 17.09 8.16 6.26
CA PRO A 6 17.94 8.27 7.44
C PRO A 6 18.88 7.06 7.58
N ILE A 7 20.09 7.34 8.05
CA ILE A 7 21.15 6.35 8.29
C ILE A 7 21.49 6.36 9.77
N PHE A 8 21.54 5.17 10.38
CA PHE A 8 21.87 4.97 11.79
C PHE A 8 23.14 4.13 11.93
N SER A 9 23.86 4.31 13.02
CA SER A 9 25.01 3.48 13.41
C SER A 9 24.83 3.04 14.86
N SER A 10 25.35 1.86 15.20
CA SER A 10 25.30 1.32 16.56
C SER A 10 26.32 2.00 17.50
N PRO A 11 26.01 2.21 18.80
CA PRO A 11 24.71 1.99 19.42
C PRO A 11 23.71 3.06 18.99
N VAL A 12 22.50 2.65 18.66
CA VAL A 12 21.45 3.54 18.16
C VAL A 12 20.83 4.29 19.34
N ARG A 13 21.51 5.34 19.82
CA ARG A 13 21.11 6.08 21.05
C ARG A 13 19.72 6.74 20.95
N ASP A 14 19.18 6.88 19.74
CA ASP A 14 17.98 7.67 19.45
C ASP A 14 16.80 6.86 18.86
N LEU A 15 16.84 5.51 18.85
CA LEU A 15 15.71 4.68 18.42
C LEU A 15 15.10 3.85 19.57
N PRO A 16 13.80 3.51 19.49
CA PRO A 16 13.15 2.59 20.43
C PRO A 16 13.91 1.27 20.61
N ARG A 17 13.92 0.75 21.85
CA ARG A 17 14.60 -0.52 22.22
C ARG A 17 14.18 -1.72 21.36
N SER A 18 12.93 -1.74 20.88
CA SER A 18 12.42 -2.78 19.99
C SER A 18 13.21 -2.88 18.69
N PHE A 19 13.65 -1.74 18.13
CA PHE A 19 14.48 -1.73 16.92
C PHE A 19 15.87 -2.31 17.17
N GLU A 20 16.50 -1.97 18.29
CA GLU A 20 17.81 -2.51 18.66
C GLU A 20 17.76 -4.03 18.86
N GLN A 21 16.71 -4.55 19.50
CA GLN A 21 16.52 -5.98 19.69
C GLN A 21 16.35 -6.72 18.34
N LYS A 22 15.48 -6.22 17.45
CA LYS A 22 15.26 -6.80 16.12
C LYS A 22 16.52 -6.72 15.25
N HIS A 23 17.26 -5.61 15.34
CA HIS A 23 18.53 -5.42 14.66
C HIS A 23 19.56 -6.49 15.06
N LEU A 24 19.77 -6.70 16.36
CA LEU A 24 20.74 -7.70 16.84
C LEU A 24 20.34 -9.12 16.42
N ALA A 25 19.06 -9.46 16.53
CA ALA A 25 18.54 -10.77 16.14
C ALA A 25 18.76 -11.07 14.65
N VAL A 26 18.54 -10.10 13.75
CA VAL A 26 18.75 -10.31 12.31
C VAL A 26 20.24 -10.39 11.94
N VAL A 27 21.11 -9.67 12.66
CA VAL A 27 22.58 -9.79 12.49
C VAL A 27 23.05 -11.18 12.89
N ASP A 28 22.56 -11.71 14.01
CA ASP A 28 22.90 -13.06 14.46
C ASP A 28 22.37 -14.12 13.48
N ALA A 29 21.13 -14.01 13.02
CA ALA A 29 20.57 -14.93 12.03
C ALA A 29 21.33 -14.90 10.69
N PHE A 30 21.74 -13.71 10.24
CA PHE A 30 22.61 -13.53 9.09
C PHE A 30 23.96 -14.25 9.31
N PHE A 31 24.60 -14.05 10.47
CA PHE A 31 25.87 -14.69 10.81
C PHE A 31 25.77 -16.21 10.89
N GLN A 32 24.68 -16.76 11.45
CA GLN A 32 24.45 -18.21 11.45
C GLN A 32 24.28 -18.77 10.04
N THR A 33 23.68 -18.00 9.13
CA THR A 33 23.42 -18.42 7.74
C THR A 33 24.66 -18.35 6.85
N TYR A 34 25.44 -17.27 6.96
CA TYR A 34 26.53 -16.96 6.02
C TYR A 34 27.93 -16.95 6.67
N HIS A 35 28.04 -17.15 7.97
CA HIS A 35 29.29 -17.21 8.75
C HIS A 35 30.15 -15.94 8.66
N VAL A 36 29.52 -14.80 8.36
CA VAL A 36 30.13 -13.47 8.27
C VAL A 36 29.13 -12.43 8.77
N LYS A 37 29.61 -11.29 9.28
CA LYS A 37 28.73 -10.17 9.66
C LYS A 37 28.23 -9.43 8.41
N PRO A 38 26.98 -8.93 8.39
CA PRO A 38 26.50 -8.07 7.33
C PRO A 38 27.23 -6.71 7.36
N ASP A 39 27.30 -6.04 6.21
CA ASP A 39 27.86 -4.68 6.11
C ASP A 39 26.82 -3.62 6.49
N PHE A 40 25.55 -3.86 6.18
CA PHE A 40 24.44 -2.97 6.54
C PHE A 40 23.10 -3.72 6.56
N ILE A 41 22.06 -3.07 7.08
CA ILE A 41 20.67 -3.55 7.05
C ILE A 41 19.80 -2.46 6.42
N ALA A 42 19.05 -2.83 5.37
CA ALA A 42 17.96 -2.00 4.85
C ALA A 42 16.65 -2.39 5.56
N ARG A 43 16.03 -1.41 6.22
CA ARG A 43 14.74 -1.58 6.90
C ARG A 43 13.65 -0.81 6.16
N SER A 44 12.49 -1.42 5.98
CA SER A 44 11.28 -0.73 5.51
C SER A 44 10.05 -1.22 6.27
N PRO A 45 9.25 -0.33 6.91
CA PRO A 45 8.10 -0.74 7.71
C PRO A 45 6.91 -1.19 6.87
N GLY A 46 6.07 -2.02 7.48
CA GLY A 46 4.70 -2.24 7.03
C GLY A 46 3.84 -0.99 7.25
N ARG A 47 2.57 -1.09 6.87
CA ARG A 47 1.62 0.02 6.96
C ARG A 47 0.20 -0.44 7.19
N VAL A 48 -0.60 0.45 7.76
CA VAL A 48 -2.07 0.41 7.68
C VAL A 48 -2.58 1.69 7.04
N ASN A 49 -3.73 1.60 6.37
CA ASN A 49 -4.44 2.75 5.85
C ASN A 49 -5.67 3.02 6.71
N LEU A 50 -5.74 4.22 7.31
CA LEU A 50 -6.86 4.57 8.19
C LEU A 50 -8.17 4.67 7.41
N ILE A 51 -8.11 5.25 6.21
CA ILE A 51 -9.22 5.38 5.28
C ILE A 51 -8.71 5.76 3.89
N GLY A 52 -9.43 5.40 2.83
CA GLY A 52 -8.97 5.62 1.46
C GLY A 52 -8.56 4.34 0.73
N GLU A 53 -9.30 3.24 0.87
CA GLU A 53 -8.92 2.00 0.19
C GLU A 53 -9.27 2.04 -1.28
N HIS A 54 -8.44 1.42 -2.13
CA HIS A 54 -8.75 1.20 -3.53
C HIS A 54 -9.00 2.48 -4.35
N ILE A 55 -8.40 3.60 -3.94
CA ILE A 55 -8.47 4.90 -4.64
C ILE A 55 -7.10 5.47 -5.03
N ASP A 56 -6.01 4.86 -4.57
CA ASP A 56 -4.64 5.34 -4.80
C ASP A 56 -4.23 5.21 -6.28
N TYR A 57 -4.54 4.09 -6.93
CA TYR A 57 -4.39 3.94 -8.38
C TYR A 57 -5.43 4.75 -9.19
N CYS A 58 -6.38 5.41 -8.52
CA CYS A 58 -7.27 6.40 -9.13
C CYS A 58 -6.78 7.84 -8.89
N ASP A 59 -5.54 8.03 -8.43
CA ASP A 59 -4.92 9.33 -8.18
C ASP A 59 -5.57 10.18 -7.07
N PHE A 60 -6.43 9.58 -6.25
CA PHE A 60 -7.01 10.24 -5.08
C PHE A 60 -6.12 10.03 -3.84
N SER A 61 -6.04 11.06 -3.01
CA SER A 61 -5.26 11.04 -1.78
C SER A 61 -5.80 10.03 -0.76
N VAL A 62 -4.92 9.55 0.12
CA VAL A 62 -5.19 8.51 1.14
C VAL A 62 -4.62 8.91 2.51
N LEU A 63 -5.02 8.20 3.57
CA LEU A 63 -4.65 8.54 4.96
C LEU A 63 -3.96 7.38 5.72
N PRO A 64 -2.73 6.99 5.35
CA PRO A 64 -2.04 5.85 5.95
C PRO A 64 -1.09 6.23 7.08
N LEU A 65 -0.52 5.21 7.73
CA LEU A 65 0.60 5.33 8.66
C LEU A 65 1.50 4.08 8.58
N ALA A 66 2.79 4.27 8.79
CA ALA A 66 3.75 3.18 8.95
C ALA A 66 3.62 2.58 10.36
N ILE A 67 3.79 1.27 10.49
CA ILE A 67 3.64 0.53 11.76
C ILE A 67 4.97 -0.07 12.22
N ASP A 68 5.03 -0.56 13.46
CA ASP A 68 6.25 -1.03 14.15
C ASP A 68 6.73 -2.43 13.73
N VAL A 69 6.01 -3.09 12.82
CA VAL A 69 6.46 -4.27 12.08
C VAL A 69 7.11 -3.89 10.76
N ASP A 70 8.16 -4.60 10.35
CA ASP A 70 9.00 -4.21 9.22
C ASP A 70 9.64 -5.39 8.48
N MET A 71 10.14 -5.10 7.28
CA MET A 71 11.03 -5.96 6.53
C MET A 71 12.48 -5.50 6.75
N LEU A 72 13.32 -6.42 7.22
CA LEU A 72 14.75 -6.24 7.42
C LEU A 72 15.51 -7.07 6.38
N CYS A 73 16.35 -6.40 5.59
CA CYS A 73 17.27 -7.04 4.65
C CYS A 73 18.70 -6.77 5.13
N ALA A 74 19.30 -7.74 5.82
CA ALA A 74 20.71 -7.71 6.21
C ALA A 74 21.58 -8.13 5.02
N VAL A 75 22.59 -7.34 4.68
CA VAL A 75 23.34 -7.47 3.42
C VAL A 75 24.84 -7.51 3.67
N LYS A 76 25.52 -8.51 3.10
CA LYS A 76 26.97 -8.50 2.87
C LYS A 76 27.23 -8.27 1.39
N ILE A 77 28.01 -7.23 1.08
CA ILE A 77 28.47 -6.93 -0.28
C ILE A 77 29.60 -7.89 -0.62
N LEU A 78 29.55 -8.49 -1.81
CA LEU A 78 30.55 -9.42 -2.30
C LEU A 78 31.31 -8.83 -3.48
N ASP A 79 32.64 -8.92 -3.41
CA ASP A 79 33.54 -8.64 -4.53
C ASP A 79 33.89 -9.97 -5.22
N GLU A 80 33.08 -10.37 -6.19
CA GLU A 80 33.19 -11.65 -6.89
C GLU A 80 33.46 -11.44 -8.38
N LYS A 81 34.27 -12.31 -8.99
CA LYS A 81 34.47 -12.32 -10.45
C LYS A 81 33.19 -12.60 -11.23
N ASN A 82 32.28 -13.39 -10.63
CA ASN A 82 30.96 -13.69 -11.16
C ASN A 82 29.93 -13.23 -10.12
N PRO A 83 29.44 -11.99 -10.21
CA PRO A 83 28.56 -11.43 -9.19
C PRO A 83 27.26 -12.22 -9.08
N SER A 84 26.92 -12.65 -7.86
CA SER A 84 25.69 -13.40 -7.59
C SER A 84 24.95 -12.82 -6.39
N ILE A 85 23.62 -12.99 -6.36
CA ILE A 85 22.80 -12.66 -5.19
C ILE A 85 22.25 -13.94 -4.59
N THR A 86 22.48 -14.12 -3.29
CA THR A 86 21.89 -15.20 -2.49
C THR A 86 20.87 -14.59 -1.52
N LEU A 87 19.61 -15.02 -1.62
CA LEU A 87 18.50 -14.58 -0.77
C LEU A 87 18.08 -15.73 0.14
N THR A 88 18.19 -15.53 1.45
CA THR A 88 17.66 -16.45 2.47
C THR A 88 16.56 -15.74 3.25
N ASN A 89 15.49 -16.45 3.58
CA ASN A 89 14.39 -15.93 4.39
C ASN A 89 14.43 -16.55 5.79
N ALA A 90 14.06 -15.79 6.82
CA ALA A 90 13.92 -16.29 8.18
C ALA A 90 12.80 -17.34 8.31
N ASP A 91 11.73 -17.20 7.52
CA ASP A 91 10.66 -18.20 7.45
C ASP A 91 11.03 -19.30 6.43
N PRO A 92 11.21 -20.56 6.87
CA PRO A 92 11.69 -21.65 6.02
C PRO A 92 10.72 -22.03 4.91
N LYS A 93 9.43 -21.60 4.97
CA LYS A 93 8.49 -21.82 3.86
C LYS A 93 8.90 -21.06 2.60
N PHE A 94 9.68 -19.98 2.74
CA PHE A 94 10.26 -19.22 1.64
C PHE A 94 11.68 -19.72 1.37
N ALA A 95 11.78 -20.79 0.58
CA ALA A 95 13.03 -21.44 0.25
C ALA A 95 14.08 -20.46 -0.34
N GLN A 96 15.35 -20.71 0.00
CA GLN A 96 16.49 -19.93 -0.47
C GLN A 96 16.52 -19.82 -2.00
N ARG A 97 17.03 -18.69 -2.50
CA ARG A 97 17.24 -18.42 -3.91
C ARG A 97 18.66 -17.94 -4.14
N LYS A 98 19.27 -18.36 -5.24
CA LYS A 98 20.54 -17.82 -5.73
C LYS A 98 20.43 -17.60 -7.23
N PHE A 99 20.91 -16.46 -7.71
CA PHE A 99 20.96 -16.14 -9.13
C PHE A 99 22.18 -15.27 -9.44
N ASP A 100 22.77 -15.49 -10.61
CA ASP A 100 23.91 -14.72 -11.10
C ASP A 100 23.43 -13.45 -11.80
N LEU A 101 24.18 -12.36 -11.64
CA LEU A 101 23.89 -11.09 -12.29
C LEU A 101 24.44 -11.10 -13.72
N PRO A 102 23.70 -10.60 -14.72
CA PRO A 102 24.17 -10.55 -16.10
C PRO A 102 25.47 -9.73 -16.24
N LEU A 103 26.53 -10.37 -16.73
CA LEU A 103 27.88 -9.78 -16.84
C LEU A 103 27.95 -8.58 -17.80
N ASP A 104 27.00 -8.47 -18.71
CA ASP A 104 26.85 -7.35 -19.64
C ASP A 104 26.10 -6.15 -19.01
N GLY A 105 25.69 -6.26 -17.75
CA GLY A 105 24.87 -5.24 -17.07
C GLY A 105 23.42 -5.22 -17.55
N SER A 106 22.96 -6.19 -18.34
CA SER A 106 21.55 -6.27 -18.74
C SER A 106 20.63 -6.52 -17.54
N TYR A 107 19.33 -6.22 -17.72
CA TYR A 107 18.35 -6.48 -16.67
C TYR A 107 18.04 -7.97 -16.57
N MET A 108 17.93 -8.48 -15.33
CA MET A 108 17.42 -9.82 -15.10
C MET A 108 15.95 -9.93 -15.50
N ALA A 109 15.59 -11.04 -16.12
CA ALA A 109 14.20 -11.38 -16.37
C ALA A 109 13.44 -11.63 -15.04
N ILE A 110 12.19 -11.21 -15.01
CA ILE A 110 11.22 -11.52 -13.95
C ILE A 110 10.11 -12.30 -14.62
N ASP A 111 9.74 -13.44 -14.04
CA ASP A 111 8.59 -14.22 -14.51
C ASP A 111 7.33 -13.78 -13.74
N PRO A 112 6.42 -13.01 -14.37
CA PRO A 112 5.21 -12.52 -13.72
C PRO A 112 4.07 -13.55 -13.75
N SER A 113 4.32 -14.79 -14.21
CA SER A 113 3.31 -15.85 -14.28
C SER A 113 3.25 -16.71 -13.02
N VAL A 114 4.22 -16.57 -12.11
CA VAL A 114 4.35 -17.37 -10.89
C VAL A 114 4.37 -16.52 -9.62
N SER A 115 3.73 -17.04 -8.58
CA SER A 115 3.78 -16.51 -7.21
C SER A 115 5.07 -16.97 -6.55
N GLU A 116 6.08 -16.10 -6.50
CA GLU A 116 7.42 -16.41 -5.99
C GLU A 116 7.92 -15.23 -5.15
N TRP A 117 8.26 -15.50 -3.89
CA TRP A 117 8.60 -14.45 -2.91
C TRP A 117 9.80 -13.60 -3.36
N SER A 118 10.79 -14.20 -4.02
CA SER A 118 11.96 -13.48 -4.52
C SER A 118 11.65 -12.52 -5.67
N ASN A 119 10.49 -12.60 -6.32
CA ASN A 119 10.10 -11.65 -7.36
C ASN A 119 9.96 -10.22 -6.81
N TYR A 120 9.52 -10.06 -5.55
CA TYR A 120 9.47 -8.75 -4.90
C TYR A 120 10.87 -8.15 -4.69
N PHE A 121 11.86 -8.97 -4.34
CA PHE A 121 13.25 -8.52 -4.30
C PHE A 121 13.74 -8.14 -5.70
N LYS A 122 13.50 -9.00 -6.70
CA LYS A 122 13.95 -8.78 -8.09
C LYS A 122 13.35 -7.50 -8.70
N CYS A 123 12.08 -7.19 -8.45
CA CYS A 123 11.49 -5.97 -8.98
C CYS A 123 12.00 -4.70 -8.26
N GLY A 124 12.26 -4.76 -6.95
CA GLY A 124 12.95 -3.69 -6.21
C GLY A 124 14.38 -3.47 -6.74
N LEU A 125 15.12 -4.56 -6.98
CA LEU A 125 16.44 -4.51 -7.63
C LEU A 125 16.34 -3.93 -9.05
N HIS A 126 15.35 -4.33 -9.85
CA HIS A 126 15.17 -3.87 -11.22
C HIS A 126 15.00 -2.35 -11.30
N VAL A 127 14.10 -1.78 -10.48
CA VAL A 127 13.85 -0.33 -10.48
C VAL A 127 15.06 0.45 -9.94
N ALA A 128 15.78 -0.09 -8.97
CA ALA A 128 17.05 0.46 -8.50
C ALA A 128 18.14 0.41 -9.57
N HIS A 129 18.28 -0.70 -10.30
CA HIS A 129 19.23 -0.84 -11.40
C HIS A 129 18.93 0.18 -12.51
N SER A 130 17.67 0.33 -12.90
CA SER A 130 17.24 1.35 -13.86
C SER A 130 17.57 2.78 -13.39
N TYR A 131 17.37 3.06 -12.10
CA TYR A 131 17.78 4.33 -11.50
C TYR A 131 19.29 4.55 -11.56
N LEU A 132 20.08 3.54 -11.18
CA LEU A 132 21.56 3.59 -11.21
C LEU A 132 22.09 3.87 -12.63
N LYS A 133 21.55 3.20 -13.66
CA LYS A 133 21.89 3.48 -15.07
C LYS A 133 21.58 4.91 -15.49
N LYS A 134 20.52 5.52 -14.95
CA LYS A 134 20.17 6.93 -15.25
C LYS A 134 21.12 7.92 -14.59
N ILE A 135 21.54 7.68 -13.35
CA ILE A 135 22.38 8.64 -12.60
C ILE A 135 23.88 8.46 -12.84
N ALA A 136 24.32 7.27 -13.25
CA ALA A 136 25.72 6.97 -13.52
C ALA A 136 25.86 5.97 -14.70
N PRO A 137 25.49 6.38 -15.93
CA PRO A 137 25.46 5.50 -17.11
C PRO A 137 26.81 4.84 -17.40
N GLU A 138 27.91 5.60 -17.29
CA GLU A 138 29.27 5.11 -17.54
C GLU A 138 29.69 3.97 -16.58
N ARG A 139 29.04 3.87 -15.41
CA ARG A 139 29.36 2.87 -14.38
C ARG A 139 28.46 1.64 -14.40
N PHE A 140 27.26 1.73 -14.98
CA PHE A 140 26.22 0.70 -14.86
C PHE A 140 25.60 0.26 -16.19
N ASN A 141 25.90 0.91 -17.32
CA ASN A 141 25.27 0.52 -18.59
C ASN A 141 25.72 -0.86 -19.08
N ASN A 142 27.02 -1.15 -19.02
CA ASN A 142 27.66 -2.34 -19.63
C ASN A 142 28.44 -3.18 -18.60
N THR A 143 28.06 -3.08 -17.32
CA THR A 143 28.75 -3.70 -16.19
C THR A 143 27.71 -4.23 -15.20
N PRO A 144 27.96 -5.40 -14.57
CA PRO A 144 27.01 -5.95 -13.61
C PRO A 144 26.98 -5.11 -12.34
N LEU A 145 25.87 -5.24 -11.60
CA LEU A 145 25.82 -4.80 -10.20
C LEU A 145 26.73 -5.69 -9.33
N VAL A 146 27.03 -5.24 -8.12
CA VAL A 146 27.79 -6.04 -7.14
C VAL A 146 27.00 -7.27 -6.65
N GLY A 147 27.72 -8.34 -6.32
CA GLY A 147 27.14 -9.53 -5.69
C GLY A 147 26.77 -9.29 -4.23
N ALA A 148 25.89 -10.12 -3.67
CA ALA A 148 25.47 -10.00 -2.28
C ALA A 148 24.99 -11.32 -1.65
N GLN A 149 25.27 -11.48 -0.35
CA GLN A 149 24.52 -12.38 0.53
C GLN A 149 23.49 -11.55 1.29
N ILE A 150 22.23 -11.97 1.26
CA ILE A 150 21.12 -11.23 1.85
C ILE A 150 20.28 -12.17 2.70
N PHE A 151 19.99 -11.74 3.93
CA PHE A 151 19.05 -12.39 4.83
C PHE A 151 17.84 -11.48 5.02
N CYS A 152 16.65 -12.00 4.70
CA CYS A 152 15.38 -11.29 4.79
C CYS A 152 14.58 -11.80 5.99
N GLN A 153 14.17 -10.89 6.87
CA GLN A 153 13.31 -11.19 8.01
C GLN A 153 12.18 -10.17 8.06
N SER A 154 10.94 -10.65 8.25
CA SER A 154 9.77 -9.78 8.36
C SER A 154 8.79 -10.32 9.38
N ASP A 155 8.29 -9.41 10.21
CA ASP A 155 7.16 -9.64 11.12
C ASP A 155 5.88 -8.91 10.65
N ILE A 156 5.90 -8.32 9.44
CA ILE A 156 4.71 -7.73 8.84
C ILE A 156 3.67 -8.82 8.55
N PRO A 157 2.44 -8.74 9.09
CA PRO A 157 1.39 -9.69 8.75
C PRO A 157 0.93 -9.50 7.30
N THR A 158 0.43 -10.57 6.68
CA THR A 158 -0.22 -10.46 5.36
C THR A 158 -1.35 -9.42 5.41
N GLY A 159 -1.36 -8.47 4.47
CA GLY A 159 -2.29 -7.34 4.47
C GLY A 159 -1.66 -6.04 4.97
N GLY A 160 -0.60 -6.12 5.79
CA GLY A 160 0.16 -4.97 6.32
C GLY A 160 1.14 -4.32 5.33
N GLY A 161 0.99 -4.52 4.02
CA GLY A 161 1.86 -3.91 3.01
C GLY A 161 3.26 -4.55 2.89
N LEU A 162 3.41 -5.83 3.27
CA LEU A 162 4.68 -6.57 3.23
C LEU A 162 5.34 -6.52 1.84
N SER A 163 4.58 -6.71 0.75
CA SER A 163 5.14 -6.73 -0.60
C SER A 163 5.87 -5.42 -0.92
N SER A 164 5.23 -4.28 -0.70
CA SER A 164 5.80 -2.96 -0.97
C SER A 164 6.95 -2.62 -0.04
N ALA A 165 6.85 -2.94 1.26
CA ALA A 165 7.97 -2.80 2.20
C ALA A 165 9.20 -3.59 1.74
N PHE A 166 9.00 -4.81 1.24
CA PHE A 166 10.08 -5.62 0.69
C PHE A 166 10.67 -5.05 -0.60
N THR A 167 9.84 -4.54 -1.53
CA THR A 167 10.37 -3.87 -2.73
C THR A 167 11.18 -2.61 -2.39
N CYS A 168 10.74 -1.82 -1.41
CA CYS A 168 11.45 -0.64 -0.93
C CYS A 168 12.79 -1.00 -0.27
N ALA A 169 12.81 -2.02 0.59
CA ALA A 169 14.03 -2.51 1.21
C ALA A 169 15.02 -3.07 0.17
N ALA A 170 14.53 -3.82 -0.82
CA ALA A 170 15.35 -4.37 -1.90
C ALA A 170 15.95 -3.28 -2.80
N ALA A 171 15.15 -2.28 -3.19
CA ALA A 171 15.64 -1.14 -3.97
C ALA A 171 16.67 -0.32 -3.18
N LEU A 172 16.40 -0.05 -1.91
CA LEU A 172 17.32 0.65 -1.02
C LEU A 172 18.64 -0.11 -0.86
N ALA A 173 18.58 -1.41 -0.58
CA ALA A 173 19.76 -2.28 -0.45
C ALA A 173 20.59 -2.28 -1.74
N THR A 174 19.94 -2.35 -2.90
CA THR A 174 20.60 -2.33 -4.21
C THR A 174 21.35 -1.00 -4.42
N ILE A 175 20.69 0.14 -4.17
CA ILE A 175 21.33 1.46 -4.32
C ILE A 175 22.51 1.58 -3.36
N ARG A 176 22.32 1.22 -2.08
CA ARG A 176 23.34 1.33 -1.03
C ARG A 176 24.56 0.46 -1.30
N ALA A 177 24.37 -0.78 -1.77
CA ALA A 177 25.46 -1.69 -2.08
C ALA A 177 26.32 -1.22 -3.28
N ASN A 178 25.71 -0.54 -4.26
CA ASN A 178 26.40 -0.13 -5.49
C ASN A 178 26.95 1.30 -5.47
N MET A 179 26.37 2.19 -4.65
CA MET A 179 26.79 3.59 -4.55
C MET A 179 27.70 3.89 -3.35
N GLY A 180 27.76 3.00 -2.37
CA GLY A 180 28.61 3.13 -1.19
C GLY A 180 27.99 3.96 -0.06
N LYS A 181 28.76 4.11 1.03
CA LYS A 181 28.28 4.60 2.34
C LYS A 181 27.88 6.07 2.38
N ASN A 182 28.51 6.88 1.53
CA ASN A 182 28.36 8.33 1.55
C ASN A 182 27.38 8.84 0.48
N PHE A 183 26.63 7.96 -0.18
CA PHE A 183 25.66 8.36 -1.18
C PHE A 183 24.30 8.59 -0.53
N ASP A 184 23.82 9.82 -0.63
CA ASP A 184 22.50 10.22 -0.14
C ASP A 184 21.38 9.67 -1.04
N ILE A 185 20.49 8.87 -0.46
CA ILE A 185 19.35 8.28 -1.17
C ILE A 185 18.11 9.12 -0.86
N SER A 186 17.59 9.84 -1.86
CA SER A 186 16.41 10.69 -1.67
C SER A 186 15.14 9.86 -1.44
N LYS A 187 14.34 10.23 -0.43
CA LYS A 187 13.00 9.64 -0.19
C LYS A 187 12.11 9.76 -1.44
N LYS A 188 12.15 10.93 -2.09
CA LYS A 188 11.36 11.23 -3.28
C LYS A 188 11.69 10.29 -4.44
N ASP A 189 12.96 10.04 -4.68
CA ASP A 189 13.37 9.13 -5.75
C ASP A 189 13.06 7.68 -5.41
N LEU A 190 13.32 7.26 -4.17
CA LEU A 190 13.01 5.90 -3.73
C LEU A 190 11.52 5.58 -3.92
N THR A 191 10.62 6.46 -3.47
CA THR A 191 9.18 6.23 -3.68
C THR A 191 8.79 6.28 -5.16
N ARG A 192 9.37 7.20 -5.94
CA ARG A 192 9.06 7.33 -7.37
C ARG A 192 9.41 6.05 -8.14
N ILE A 193 10.59 5.48 -7.88
CA ILE A 193 11.03 4.29 -8.63
C ILE A 193 10.28 3.02 -8.18
N THR A 194 9.88 2.92 -6.92
CA THR A 194 9.16 1.73 -6.40
C THR A 194 7.66 1.78 -6.65
N ALA A 195 7.08 2.93 -7.01
CA ALA A 195 5.65 3.08 -7.32
C ALA A 195 5.14 2.08 -8.37
N VAL A 196 5.99 1.67 -9.32
CA VAL A 196 5.65 0.72 -10.40
C VAL A 196 6.34 -0.64 -10.26
N ALA A 197 7.04 -0.89 -9.15
CA ALA A 197 7.86 -2.09 -9.01
C ALA A 197 7.02 -3.38 -9.04
N GLU A 198 5.87 -3.40 -8.36
CA GLU A 198 5.03 -4.61 -8.30
C GLU A 198 4.30 -4.93 -9.61
N HIS A 199 4.28 -4.00 -10.57
CA HIS A 199 3.71 -4.24 -11.90
C HIS A 199 4.51 -5.31 -12.65
N TYR A 200 5.83 -5.34 -12.44
CA TYR A 200 6.73 -6.36 -13.00
C TYR A 200 6.48 -7.77 -12.44
N VAL A 201 5.71 -7.91 -11.35
CA VAL A 201 5.36 -9.21 -10.75
C VAL A 201 3.89 -9.55 -10.94
N GLY A 202 3.17 -8.84 -11.82
CA GLY A 202 1.78 -9.14 -12.17
C GLY A 202 0.71 -8.47 -11.30
N VAL A 203 1.07 -7.51 -10.45
CA VAL A 203 0.13 -6.78 -9.57
C VAL A 203 0.12 -5.29 -9.92
N ASN A 204 -1.01 -4.79 -10.42
CA ASN A 204 -1.16 -3.40 -10.89
C ASN A 204 -1.60 -2.47 -9.74
N ASN A 205 -0.76 -2.26 -8.73
CA ASN A 205 -1.08 -1.47 -7.53
C ASN A 205 -0.83 0.04 -7.68
N GLY A 206 -1.36 0.83 -6.75
CA GLY A 206 -1.00 2.25 -6.65
C GLY A 206 0.30 2.47 -5.87
N GLY A 207 0.54 3.73 -5.50
CA GLY A 207 1.78 4.17 -4.83
C GLY A 207 1.66 4.37 -3.32
N MET A 208 0.52 4.06 -2.69
CA MET A 208 0.27 4.33 -1.27
C MET A 208 1.28 3.63 -0.37
N ASP A 209 1.50 2.34 -0.60
CA ASP A 209 2.25 1.47 0.31
C ASP A 209 3.72 1.87 0.35
N GLN A 210 4.30 2.11 -0.82
CA GLN A 210 5.68 2.57 -1.01
C GLN A 210 5.87 3.96 -0.40
N ALA A 211 4.93 4.89 -0.62
CA ALA A 211 4.99 6.22 -0.04
C ALA A 211 4.93 6.16 1.48
N THR A 212 4.04 5.36 2.04
CA THR A 212 3.92 5.20 3.49
C THR A 212 5.17 4.60 4.10
N SER A 213 5.70 3.54 3.50
CA SER A 213 6.89 2.87 4.00
C SER A 213 8.10 3.82 4.01
N VAL A 214 8.27 4.68 3.00
CA VAL A 214 9.39 5.63 2.90
C VAL A 214 9.21 6.89 3.77
N TYR A 215 8.00 7.43 3.83
CA TYR A 215 7.72 8.71 4.49
C TYR A 215 7.22 8.60 5.93
N GLY A 216 7.05 7.39 6.47
CA GLY A 216 6.69 7.19 7.88
C GLY A 216 7.57 7.99 8.83
N GLU A 217 6.96 8.55 9.87
CA GLU A 217 7.64 9.27 10.94
C GLU A 217 7.00 8.86 12.27
N GLU A 218 7.81 8.76 13.34
CA GLU A 218 7.31 8.36 14.66
C GLU A 218 6.19 9.29 15.13
N ASP A 219 5.11 8.71 15.66
CA ASP A 219 3.91 9.41 16.12
C ASP A 219 3.16 10.26 15.07
N HIS A 220 3.45 10.08 13.77
CA HIS A 220 2.74 10.77 12.69
C HIS A 220 2.05 9.81 11.72
N ALA A 221 0.76 10.01 11.51
CA ALA A 221 0.08 9.52 10.31
C ALA A 221 0.45 10.41 9.11
N LEU A 222 0.10 9.98 7.90
CA LEU A 222 0.44 10.67 6.67
C LEU A 222 -0.82 11.01 5.89
N TYR A 223 -0.87 12.22 5.35
CA TYR A 223 -1.74 12.54 4.23
C TYR A 223 -0.92 12.38 2.94
N VAL A 224 -1.23 11.36 2.15
CA VAL A 224 -0.49 11.01 0.94
C VAL A 224 -1.29 11.42 -0.28
N GLU A 225 -0.73 12.34 -1.05
CA GLU A 225 -1.28 12.92 -2.26
C GLU A 225 -0.48 12.41 -3.47
N PHE A 226 -1.13 12.04 -4.57
CA PHE A 226 -0.46 11.58 -5.80
C PHE A 226 -0.40 12.66 -6.90
N ARG A 227 -1.39 13.57 -6.90
CA ARG A 227 -1.53 14.64 -7.89
C ARG A 227 -1.54 16.02 -7.21
N PRO A 228 -0.92 17.05 -7.84
CA PRO A 228 -0.20 17.01 -9.11
C PRO A 228 1.19 16.34 -9.03
N LYS A 229 1.69 16.11 -7.82
CA LYS A 229 2.93 15.40 -7.53
C LYS A 229 2.72 14.54 -6.29
N LEU A 230 3.48 13.46 -6.19
CA LEU A 230 3.57 12.69 -4.96
C LEU A 230 4.02 13.60 -3.81
N LYS A 231 3.23 13.66 -2.75
CA LYS A 231 3.51 14.42 -1.53
C LYS A 231 2.96 13.65 -0.33
N ALA A 232 3.78 13.44 0.68
CA ALA A 232 3.37 12.89 1.96
C ALA A 232 3.53 13.98 3.02
N THR A 233 2.43 14.35 3.68
CA THR A 233 2.41 15.36 4.74
C THR A 233 2.14 14.67 6.08
N PRO A 234 3.15 14.54 6.96
CA PRO A 234 2.98 13.98 8.29
C PRO A 234 2.10 14.87 9.17
N PHE A 235 1.27 14.26 10.00
CA PHE A 235 0.49 14.93 11.04
C PHE A 235 0.33 14.01 12.26
N LYS A 236 0.34 14.59 13.45
CA LYS A 236 0.01 13.87 14.68
C LYS A 236 -1.51 13.75 14.83
N PHE A 237 -1.97 12.72 15.52
CA PHE A 237 -3.37 12.65 15.92
C PHE A 237 -3.74 13.83 16.83
N PRO A 238 -5.01 14.30 16.80
CA PRO A 238 -5.47 15.34 17.70
C PRO A 238 -5.22 14.99 19.17
N GLN A 239 -4.74 15.96 19.93
CA GLN A 239 -4.64 15.81 21.38
C GLN A 239 -6.04 15.86 21.98
N LEU A 240 -6.53 14.73 22.48
CA LEU A 240 -7.80 14.65 23.21
C LEU A 240 -7.59 15.03 24.68
N LYS A 241 -8.69 15.29 25.39
CA LYS A 241 -8.65 15.76 26.79
C LYS A 241 -8.06 14.68 27.70
N ASN A 242 -8.65 13.48 27.69
CA ASN A 242 -8.38 12.44 28.67
C ASN A 242 -8.12 11.05 28.05
N HIS A 243 -8.13 10.94 26.71
CA HIS A 243 -7.95 9.67 26.00
C HIS A 243 -6.79 9.76 25.00
N GLU A 244 -6.17 8.62 24.71
CA GLU A 244 -5.21 8.50 23.60
C GLU A 244 -5.91 7.79 22.43
N ILE A 245 -5.60 8.24 21.20
CA ILE A 245 -6.13 7.66 19.97
C ILE A 245 -5.23 6.50 19.57
N SER A 246 -5.79 5.30 19.49
CA SER A 246 -5.09 4.10 19.06
C SER A 246 -5.88 3.32 18.02
N PHE A 247 -5.14 2.55 17.21
CA PHE A 247 -5.69 1.60 16.26
C PHE A 247 -5.17 0.20 16.58
N VAL A 248 -6.06 -0.69 16.98
CA VAL A 248 -5.76 -2.13 17.10
C VAL A 248 -5.81 -2.71 15.70
N ILE A 249 -4.83 -3.54 15.36
CA ILE A 249 -4.74 -4.25 14.08
C ILE A 249 -4.99 -5.73 14.36
N ALA A 250 -5.94 -6.33 13.66
CA ALA A 250 -6.26 -7.75 13.77
C ALA A 250 -6.11 -8.45 12.42
N ASN A 251 -5.39 -9.57 12.39
CA ASN A 251 -5.17 -10.36 11.18
C ASN A 251 -6.33 -11.36 10.97
N THR A 252 -6.89 -11.40 9.77
CA THR A 252 -7.93 -12.38 9.42
C THR A 252 -7.42 -13.81 9.38
N LEU A 253 -6.10 -14.01 9.24
CA LEU A 253 -5.44 -15.31 9.01
C LEU A 253 -5.91 -16.04 7.74
N VAL A 254 -6.63 -15.34 6.86
CA VAL A 254 -6.99 -15.84 5.54
C VAL A 254 -5.71 -16.03 4.72
N LYS A 255 -5.63 -17.16 4.02
CA LYS A 255 -4.49 -17.51 3.17
C LYS A 255 -4.19 -16.40 2.15
N SER A 256 -2.95 -15.90 2.16
CA SER A 256 -2.47 -14.96 1.14
C SER A 256 -2.43 -15.60 -0.24
N ASN A 257 -3.17 -15.05 -1.19
CA ASN A 257 -3.16 -15.46 -2.60
C ASN A 257 -3.53 -14.30 -3.55
N LYS A 258 -3.04 -13.09 -3.23
CA LYS A 258 -3.32 -11.85 -3.99
C LYS A 258 -2.92 -11.98 -5.46
N PHE A 259 -1.80 -12.64 -5.74
CA PHE A 259 -1.31 -12.85 -7.11
C PHE A 259 -2.24 -13.79 -7.90
N GLU A 260 -2.56 -14.95 -7.33
CA GLU A 260 -3.37 -15.99 -7.98
C GLU A 260 -4.80 -15.51 -8.26
N THR A 261 -5.34 -14.68 -7.36
CA THR A 261 -6.70 -14.13 -7.48
C THR A 261 -6.73 -12.78 -8.20
N ALA A 262 -5.57 -12.17 -8.52
CA ALA A 262 -5.51 -10.86 -9.17
C ALA A 262 -6.41 -10.72 -10.41
N PRO A 263 -6.54 -11.75 -11.31
CA PRO A 263 -7.37 -11.65 -12.50
C PRO A 263 -8.88 -11.47 -12.23
N THR A 264 -9.37 -11.86 -11.06
CA THR A 264 -10.78 -11.72 -10.64
C THR A 264 -10.98 -10.71 -9.52
N ASN A 265 -9.89 -10.31 -8.86
CA ASN A 265 -9.90 -9.47 -7.67
C ASN A 265 -9.16 -8.17 -7.95
N TYR A 266 -7.91 -8.05 -7.52
CA TYR A 266 -7.18 -6.77 -7.50
C TYR A 266 -7.02 -6.13 -8.89
N ASN A 267 -6.49 -6.85 -9.89
CA ASN A 267 -6.29 -6.28 -11.23
C ASN A 267 -7.62 -6.03 -11.95
N LEU A 268 -8.64 -6.88 -11.72
CA LEU A 268 -9.99 -6.63 -12.25
C LEU A 268 -10.55 -5.30 -11.73
N ARG A 269 -10.35 -4.98 -10.45
CA ARG A 269 -10.82 -3.72 -9.86
C ARG A 269 -10.19 -2.50 -10.52
N VAL A 270 -8.90 -2.56 -10.82
CA VAL A 270 -8.17 -1.49 -11.53
C VAL A 270 -8.74 -1.30 -12.95
N ILE A 271 -9.01 -2.40 -13.66
CA ILE A 271 -9.65 -2.35 -14.98
C ILE A 271 -11.07 -1.75 -14.89
N GLU A 272 -11.89 -2.18 -13.92
CA GLU A 272 -13.26 -1.70 -13.76
C GLU A 272 -13.33 -0.19 -13.54
N VAL A 273 -12.41 0.40 -12.76
CA VAL A 273 -12.40 1.86 -12.53
C VAL A 273 -11.89 2.64 -13.74
N THR A 274 -10.92 2.11 -14.48
CA THR A 274 -10.40 2.72 -15.72
C THR A 274 -11.47 2.70 -16.81
N VAL A 275 -12.21 1.60 -16.95
CA VAL A 275 -13.37 1.51 -17.86
C VAL A 275 -14.48 2.45 -17.41
N ALA A 276 -14.76 2.55 -16.10
CA ALA A 276 -15.78 3.46 -15.58
C ALA A 276 -15.44 4.94 -15.87
N ALA A 277 -14.18 5.34 -15.70
CA ALA A 277 -13.71 6.67 -16.02
C ALA A 277 -13.91 7.01 -17.51
N ASN A 278 -13.53 6.08 -18.39
CA ASN A 278 -13.68 6.26 -19.84
C ASN A 278 -15.14 6.23 -20.30
N ALA A 279 -15.99 5.38 -19.71
CA ALA A 279 -17.44 5.38 -19.98
C ALA A 279 -18.10 6.71 -19.55
N LEU A 280 -17.68 7.27 -18.41
CA LEU A 280 -18.11 8.61 -17.99
C LEU A 280 -17.61 9.68 -18.97
N ALA A 281 -16.34 9.62 -19.36
CA ALA A 281 -15.73 10.56 -20.31
C ALA A 281 -16.46 10.56 -21.66
N THR A 282 -16.76 9.39 -22.22
CA THR A 282 -17.55 9.23 -23.45
C THR A 282 -18.94 9.83 -23.29
N ARG A 283 -19.65 9.49 -22.21
CA ARG A 283 -21.02 9.99 -21.95
C ARG A 283 -21.08 11.51 -21.82
N TYR A 284 -20.11 12.11 -21.16
CA TYR A 284 -20.02 13.56 -20.98
C TYR A 284 -19.10 14.25 -21.99
N SER A 285 -18.77 13.59 -23.11
CA SER A 285 -18.04 14.19 -24.23
C SER A 285 -16.76 14.95 -23.83
N VAL A 286 -15.97 14.37 -22.93
CA VAL A 286 -14.65 14.88 -22.52
C VAL A 286 -13.57 13.86 -22.87
N ALA A 287 -12.36 14.35 -23.17
CA ALA A 287 -11.20 13.49 -23.38
C ALA A 287 -10.41 13.37 -22.08
N LEU A 288 -9.87 12.17 -21.81
CA LEU A 288 -8.95 11.94 -20.71
C LEU A 288 -7.50 11.98 -21.19
N PRO A 289 -6.53 12.35 -20.35
CA PRO A 289 -5.11 12.22 -20.65
C PRO A 289 -4.71 10.76 -20.90
N SER A 290 -3.72 10.55 -21.77
CA SER A 290 -3.07 9.25 -21.91
C SER A 290 -1.79 9.21 -21.09
N HIS A 291 -1.77 8.38 -20.06
CA HIS A 291 -0.63 8.23 -19.15
C HIS A 291 0.37 7.23 -19.72
N LYS A 292 1.63 7.65 -19.91
CA LYS A 292 2.70 6.77 -20.44
C LYS A 292 3.67 6.25 -19.37
N ASP A 293 3.60 6.81 -18.17
CA ASP A 293 4.58 6.58 -17.11
C ASP A 293 4.10 5.55 -16.07
N ASN A 294 2.85 5.07 -16.17
CA ASN A 294 2.24 4.16 -15.20
C ASN A 294 1.13 3.30 -15.84
N SER A 295 1.13 1.98 -15.57
CA SER A 295 0.17 1.01 -16.14
C SER A 295 -1.18 0.94 -15.43
N ASN A 296 -1.39 1.64 -14.31
CA ASN A 296 -2.67 1.66 -13.60
C ASN A 296 -3.81 2.14 -14.50
N SER A 297 -3.55 3.14 -15.35
CA SER A 297 -4.59 3.78 -16.17
C SER A 297 -3.99 4.48 -17.39
N GLU A 298 -3.40 3.76 -18.34
CA GLU A 298 -2.82 4.35 -19.58
C GLU A 298 -3.83 5.20 -20.39
N ARG A 299 -5.13 4.92 -20.19
CA ARG A 299 -6.28 5.59 -20.80
C ARG A 299 -6.99 6.58 -19.86
N GLY A 300 -6.33 7.02 -18.80
CA GLY A 300 -6.89 7.93 -17.80
C GLY A 300 -7.72 7.24 -16.72
N ASN A 301 -7.92 7.93 -15.60
CA ASN A 301 -8.60 7.42 -14.40
C ASN A 301 -9.78 8.32 -13.94
N LEU A 302 -10.42 7.94 -12.83
CA LEU A 302 -11.57 8.65 -12.29
C LEU A 302 -11.24 10.08 -11.83
N ARG A 303 -10.01 10.32 -11.37
CA ARG A 303 -9.56 11.67 -11.03
C ARG A 303 -9.38 12.53 -12.29
N ASP A 304 -8.86 11.97 -13.37
CA ASP A 304 -8.79 12.66 -14.66
C ASP A 304 -10.18 13.02 -15.18
N PHE A 305 -11.16 12.12 -15.06
CA PHE A 305 -12.55 12.44 -15.45
C PHE A 305 -13.11 13.60 -14.63
N MET A 306 -12.88 13.62 -13.31
CA MET A 306 -13.31 14.74 -12.47
C MET A 306 -12.70 16.06 -12.94
N ASP A 307 -11.40 16.09 -13.20
CA ASP A 307 -10.73 17.31 -13.67
C ASP A 307 -11.21 17.72 -15.08
N ALA A 308 -11.39 16.76 -16.00
CA ALA A 308 -11.88 17.01 -17.36
C ALA A 308 -13.33 17.53 -17.39
N TYR A 309 -14.22 16.96 -16.56
CA TYR A 309 -15.61 17.41 -16.43
C TYR A 309 -15.67 18.87 -15.96
N TYR A 310 -14.92 19.21 -14.91
CA TYR A 310 -14.91 20.56 -14.35
C TYR A 310 -14.30 21.59 -15.31
N ALA A 311 -13.26 21.21 -16.05
CA ALA A 311 -12.68 22.04 -17.09
C ALA A 311 -13.69 22.35 -18.22
N ARG A 312 -14.56 21.38 -18.57
CA ARG A 312 -15.52 21.51 -19.67
C ARG A 312 -16.82 22.22 -19.29
N TYR A 313 -17.38 21.92 -18.13
CA TYR A 313 -18.76 22.27 -17.76
C TYR A 313 -18.88 23.33 -16.67
N GLU A 314 -17.86 23.49 -15.82
CA GLU A 314 -17.93 24.38 -14.65
C GLU A 314 -17.01 25.61 -14.81
N ASN A 315 -16.45 25.82 -16.02
CA ASN A 315 -15.50 26.90 -16.35
C ASN A 315 -14.28 26.98 -15.40
N GLN A 316 -13.97 25.89 -14.70
CA GLN A 316 -12.83 25.75 -13.81
C GLN A 316 -11.73 24.99 -14.55
N ALA A 317 -11.02 25.70 -15.44
CA ALA A 317 -9.96 25.13 -16.26
C ALA A 317 -8.81 24.51 -15.44
N GLN A 318 -8.65 24.92 -14.17
CA GLN A 318 -7.59 24.41 -13.31
C GLN A 318 -7.99 23.09 -12.63
N PRO A 319 -7.13 22.06 -12.72
CA PRO A 319 -7.29 20.81 -11.96
C PRO A 319 -7.41 21.07 -10.47
N TRP A 320 -8.08 20.18 -9.75
CA TRP A 320 -8.19 20.29 -8.30
C TRP A 320 -6.81 20.20 -7.64
N ASN A 321 -6.47 21.17 -6.79
CA ASN A 321 -5.15 21.32 -6.19
C ASN A 321 -5.02 20.68 -4.79
N GLY A 322 -6.03 19.92 -4.34
CA GLY A 322 -6.05 19.27 -3.03
C GLY A 322 -6.79 20.05 -1.92
N ASP A 323 -7.36 21.23 -2.23
CA ASP A 323 -8.20 21.96 -1.26
C ASP A 323 -9.41 21.13 -0.79
N ILE A 324 -9.60 21.02 0.53
CA ILE A 324 -10.61 20.13 1.14
C ILE A 324 -12.04 20.58 0.76
N GLY A 325 -12.34 21.88 0.85
CA GLY A 325 -13.68 22.41 0.60
C GLY A 325 -14.11 22.17 -0.85
N THR A 326 -13.27 22.60 -1.78
CA THR A 326 -13.44 22.38 -3.22
C THR A 326 -13.54 20.88 -3.54
N GLY A 327 -12.66 20.06 -2.95
CA GLY A 327 -12.65 18.61 -3.18
C GLY A 327 -13.95 17.93 -2.79
N ILE A 328 -14.54 18.29 -1.65
CA ILE A 328 -15.83 17.78 -1.20
C ILE A 328 -16.93 18.11 -2.22
N GLU A 329 -17.01 19.36 -2.68
CA GLU A 329 -18.01 19.78 -3.67
C GLU A 329 -17.87 19.02 -4.98
N ARG A 330 -16.63 18.88 -5.49
CA ARG A 330 -16.35 18.14 -6.73
C ARG A 330 -16.71 16.67 -6.61
N LEU A 331 -16.37 16.01 -5.51
CA LEU A 331 -16.67 14.61 -5.28
C LEU A 331 -18.18 14.35 -5.13
N LEU A 332 -18.91 15.26 -4.48
CA LEU A 332 -20.37 15.19 -4.44
C LEU A 332 -21.00 15.30 -5.83
N LYS A 333 -20.47 16.18 -6.69
CA LYS A 333 -20.90 16.24 -8.09
C LYS A 333 -20.59 14.94 -8.83
N MET A 334 -19.39 14.38 -8.67
CA MET A 334 -19.03 13.10 -9.29
C MET A 334 -19.98 11.96 -8.88
N LEU A 335 -20.39 11.91 -7.61
CA LEU A 335 -21.38 10.93 -7.14
C LEU A 335 -22.75 11.10 -7.83
N GLN A 336 -23.20 12.33 -8.07
CA GLN A 336 -24.43 12.58 -8.84
C GLN A 336 -24.29 12.06 -10.29
N LEU A 337 -23.18 12.35 -10.95
CA LEU A 337 -22.93 11.88 -12.32
C LEU A 337 -22.89 10.35 -12.40
N VAL A 338 -22.35 9.66 -11.39
CA VAL A 338 -22.37 8.19 -11.31
C VAL A 338 -23.80 7.66 -11.19
N GLU A 339 -24.66 8.30 -10.39
CA GLU A 339 -26.08 7.92 -10.29
C GLU A 339 -26.81 8.13 -11.62
N GLU A 340 -26.65 9.29 -12.25
CA GLU A 340 -27.23 9.57 -13.57
C GLU A 340 -26.74 8.56 -14.63
N SER A 341 -25.47 8.16 -14.50
CA SER A 341 -24.76 7.38 -15.51
C SER A 341 -25.06 5.89 -15.45
N PHE A 342 -24.89 5.30 -14.28
CA PHE A 342 -24.79 3.85 -14.14
C PHE A 342 -25.83 3.24 -13.18
N SER A 343 -26.66 4.03 -12.49
CA SER A 343 -27.64 3.50 -11.51
C SER A 343 -28.67 2.53 -12.10
N ARG A 344 -28.92 2.59 -13.41
CA ARG A 344 -29.80 1.67 -14.14
C ARG A 344 -29.13 0.35 -14.54
N LYS A 345 -27.80 0.25 -14.38
CA LYS A 345 -26.96 -0.89 -14.78
C LYS A 345 -26.19 -1.49 -13.59
N LYS A 346 -26.87 -1.63 -12.44
CA LYS A 346 -26.28 -2.24 -11.22
C LYS A 346 -25.91 -3.72 -11.39
N SER A 347 -26.50 -4.43 -12.35
CA SER A 347 -26.10 -5.79 -12.69
C SER A 347 -24.71 -5.89 -13.30
N GLY A 348 -24.15 -4.77 -13.78
CA GLY A 348 -22.85 -4.70 -14.47
C GLY A 348 -22.98 -4.61 -15.98
N PHE A 349 -21.83 -4.51 -16.63
CA PHE A 349 -21.68 -4.38 -18.08
C PHE A 349 -20.97 -5.62 -18.62
N THR A 350 -21.54 -6.29 -19.61
CA THR A 350 -20.79 -7.28 -20.40
C THR A 350 -19.71 -6.57 -21.22
N VAL A 351 -18.81 -7.33 -21.85
CA VAL A 351 -17.81 -6.75 -22.78
C VAL A 351 -18.48 -5.97 -23.90
N ASP A 352 -19.56 -6.50 -24.49
CA ASP A 352 -20.25 -5.85 -25.60
C ASP A 352 -20.96 -4.55 -25.14
N GLU A 353 -21.56 -4.57 -23.96
CA GLU A 353 -22.18 -3.38 -23.35
C GLU A 353 -21.15 -2.32 -22.96
N ALA A 354 -19.99 -2.73 -22.43
CA ALA A 354 -18.88 -1.83 -22.10
C ALA A 354 -18.29 -1.21 -23.38
N SER A 355 -18.08 -2.00 -24.43
CA SER A 355 -17.61 -1.53 -25.74
C SER A 355 -18.58 -0.49 -26.32
N THR A 356 -19.89 -0.77 -26.24
CA THR A 356 -20.95 0.18 -26.63
C THR A 356 -20.91 1.46 -25.80
N ALA A 357 -20.76 1.36 -24.48
CA ALA A 357 -20.67 2.52 -23.60
C ALA A 357 -19.44 3.40 -23.87
N LEU A 358 -18.35 2.81 -24.37
CA LEU A 358 -17.14 3.51 -24.77
C LEU A 358 -17.14 3.94 -26.26
N ASN A 359 -18.20 3.59 -27.01
CA ASN A 359 -18.33 3.86 -28.45
C ASN A 359 -17.17 3.30 -29.28
N CYS A 360 -16.80 2.03 -29.04
CA CYS A 360 -15.72 1.33 -29.74
C CYS A 360 -16.11 -0.13 -30.07
N SER A 361 -15.30 -0.79 -30.89
CA SER A 361 -15.50 -2.22 -31.17
C SER A 361 -15.05 -3.08 -29.98
N ARG A 362 -15.50 -4.34 -29.94
CA ARG A 362 -15.09 -5.31 -28.92
C ARG A 362 -13.59 -5.57 -28.94
N GLU A 363 -12.99 -5.63 -30.13
CA GLU A 363 -11.57 -5.87 -30.35
C GLU A 363 -10.75 -4.68 -29.84
N GLU A 364 -11.21 -3.46 -30.11
CA GLU A 364 -10.62 -2.24 -29.58
C GLU A 364 -10.71 -2.19 -28.06
N PHE A 365 -11.88 -2.46 -27.48
CA PHE A 365 -12.04 -2.55 -26.03
C PHE A 365 -11.10 -3.58 -25.40
N THR A 366 -10.99 -4.76 -26.03
CA THR A 366 -10.13 -5.84 -25.53
C THR A 366 -8.66 -5.41 -25.52
N ARG A 367 -8.17 -4.86 -26.62
CA ARG A 367 -6.79 -4.36 -26.76
C ARG A 367 -6.49 -3.22 -25.80
N ASP A 368 -7.45 -2.34 -25.55
CA ASP A 368 -7.19 -1.11 -24.80
C ASP A 368 -7.30 -1.30 -23.28
N TYR A 369 -8.06 -2.30 -22.81
CA TYR A 369 -8.33 -2.47 -21.36
C TYR A 369 -8.05 -3.86 -20.80
N LEU A 370 -7.97 -4.92 -21.63
CA LEU A 370 -7.92 -6.30 -21.16
C LEU A 370 -6.59 -7.02 -21.43
N THR A 371 -5.64 -6.40 -22.12
CA THR A 371 -4.35 -7.01 -22.48
C THR A 371 -3.17 -6.57 -21.62
N THR A 372 -3.33 -5.56 -20.74
CA THR A 372 -2.25 -5.07 -19.87
C THR A 372 -1.89 -6.07 -18.78
N PHE A 373 -2.89 -6.67 -18.15
CA PHE A 373 -2.74 -7.72 -17.13
C PHE A 373 -3.78 -8.82 -17.33
N PRO A 374 -3.49 -10.07 -16.92
CA PRO A 374 -4.48 -11.15 -16.98
C PRO A 374 -5.74 -10.78 -16.20
N VAL A 375 -6.90 -10.96 -16.82
CA VAL A 375 -8.21 -10.62 -16.25
C VAL A 375 -9.27 -11.66 -16.60
N ARG A 376 -10.23 -11.87 -15.70
CA ARG A 376 -11.37 -12.77 -15.92
C ARG A 376 -12.61 -12.22 -15.22
N PHE A 377 -13.71 -12.08 -15.97
CA PHE A 377 -14.97 -11.58 -15.45
C PHE A 377 -16.15 -12.02 -16.32
N GLN A 378 -17.35 -11.94 -15.77
CA GLN A 378 -18.60 -12.02 -16.54
C GLN A 378 -19.12 -10.62 -16.87
N VAL A 379 -19.05 -9.71 -15.90
CA VAL A 379 -19.47 -8.31 -16.02
C VAL A 379 -18.50 -7.38 -15.30
N LEU A 380 -18.44 -6.13 -15.75
CA LEU A 380 -17.73 -5.03 -15.09
C LEU A 380 -18.74 -4.17 -14.30
N LYS A 381 -18.54 -4.00 -13.00
CA LYS A 381 -19.46 -3.31 -12.09
C LYS A 381 -19.20 -1.80 -12.01
N LEU A 382 -19.26 -1.11 -13.16
CA LEU A 382 -18.87 0.30 -13.29
C LEU A 382 -19.56 1.21 -12.26
N TYR A 383 -20.85 1.02 -12.01
CA TYR A 383 -21.62 1.79 -11.01
C TYR A 383 -20.99 1.67 -9.62
N GLN A 384 -20.83 0.44 -9.14
CA GLN A 384 -20.37 0.20 -7.78
C GLN A 384 -18.91 0.64 -7.59
N ARG A 385 -18.04 0.39 -8.58
CA ARG A 385 -16.61 0.75 -8.46
C ARG A 385 -16.41 2.26 -8.45
N ALA A 386 -17.03 2.99 -9.39
CA ALA A 386 -16.94 4.45 -9.40
C ALA A 386 -17.58 5.08 -8.16
N LYS A 387 -18.73 4.58 -7.72
CA LYS A 387 -19.40 5.05 -6.50
C LYS A 387 -18.54 4.83 -5.26
N HIS A 388 -17.89 3.68 -5.15
CA HIS A 388 -16.93 3.42 -4.09
C HIS A 388 -15.81 4.46 -4.11
N VAL A 389 -15.09 4.60 -5.22
CA VAL A 389 -13.91 5.47 -5.33
C VAL A 389 -14.22 6.91 -4.95
N TYR A 390 -15.24 7.53 -5.55
CA TYR A 390 -15.58 8.93 -5.23
C TYR A 390 -16.08 9.09 -3.79
N SER A 391 -16.87 8.15 -3.27
CA SER A 391 -17.34 8.22 -1.88
C SER A 391 -16.22 7.98 -0.88
N GLU A 392 -15.24 7.13 -1.20
CA GLU A 392 -14.09 6.83 -0.35
C GLU A 392 -13.11 7.99 -0.32
N SER A 393 -12.82 8.61 -1.47
CA SER A 393 -12.05 9.86 -1.52
C SER A 393 -12.74 10.98 -0.72
N LEU A 394 -14.08 11.06 -0.78
CA LEU A 394 -14.84 12.02 0.02
C LEU A 394 -14.67 11.77 1.53
N ARG A 395 -14.64 10.50 1.94
CA ARG A 395 -14.39 10.12 3.34
C ARG A 395 -12.97 10.50 3.78
N VAL A 396 -11.96 10.36 2.91
CA VAL A 396 -10.58 10.82 3.20
C VAL A 396 -10.55 12.32 3.51
N LEU A 397 -11.22 13.15 2.71
CA LEU A 397 -11.24 14.60 2.94
C LEU A 397 -11.94 14.98 4.25
N LYS A 398 -13.03 14.29 4.59
CA LYS A 398 -13.71 14.46 5.88
C LYS A 398 -12.82 14.03 7.04
N ALA A 399 -12.17 12.87 6.93
CA ALA A 399 -11.24 12.34 7.92
C ALA A 399 -10.03 13.27 8.14
N LEU A 400 -9.44 13.80 7.06
CA LEU A 400 -8.34 14.76 7.14
C LEU A 400 -8.77 16.03 7.89
N LYS A 401 -9.94 16.59 7.55
CA LYS A 401 -10.48 17.77 8.24
C LYS A 401 -10.66 17.53 9.74
N MET A 402 -11.08 16.32 10.14
CA MET A 402 -11.13 15.95 11.55
C MET A 402 -9.73 15.87 12.16
N MET A 403 -8.82 15.14 11.54
CA MET A 403 -7.46 14.95 12.05
C MET A 403 -6.65 16.24 12.18
N THR A 404 -6.98 17.27 11.39
CA THR A 404 -6.35 18.59 11.45
C THR A 404 -7.21 19.65 12.17
N SER A 405 -8.36 19.27 12.73
CA SER A 405 -9.21 20.20 13.49
C SER A 405 -8.58 20.48 14.85
N ALA A 406 -8.57 21.75 15.26
CA ALA A 406 -8.09 22.16 16.57
C ALA A 406 -9.12 21.97 17.69
N THR A 407 -10.39 21.74 17.35
CA THR A 407 -11.49 21.73 18.33
C THR A 407 -12.45 20.58 18.08
N PHE A 408 -12.67 19.78 19.12
CA PHE A 408 -13.79 18.85 19.27
C PHE A 408 -14.54 19.21 20.57
N HIS A 409 -15.86 19.04 20.61
CA HIS A 409 -16.63 19.36 21.81
C HIS A 409 -16.27 18.39 22.96
N THR A 410 -16.23 17.09 22.65
CA THR A 410 -15.80 16.02 23.54
C THR A 410 -14.86 15.03 22.85
N ASP A 411 -14.13 14.24 23.65
CA ASP A 411 -13.31 13.12 23.15
C ASP A 411 -14.19 12.07 22.44
N GLU A 412 -15.39 11.82 22.98
CA GLU A 412 -16.37 10.86 22.44
C GLU A 412 -16.88 11.26 21.06
N ASP A 413 -17.04 12.57 20.79
CA ASP A 413 -17.44 13.06 19.46
C ASP A 413 -16.41 12.67 18.41
N PHE A 414 -15.11 12.84 18.71
CA PHE A 414 -14.05 12.44 17.78
C PHE A 414 -14.12 10.94 17.48
N PHE A 415 -14.17 10.11 18.51
CA PHE A 415 -14.21 8.66 18.34
C PHE A 415 -15.45 8.21 17.57
N THR A 416 -16.61 8.78 17.87
CA THR A 416 -17.88 8.46 17.21
C THR A 416 -17.90 8.92 15.76
N ASP A 417 -17.50 10.15 15.48
CA ASP A 417 -17.51 10.71 14.13
C ASP A 417 -16.48 10.03 13.21
N PHE A 418 -15.25 9.85 13.69
CA PHE A 418 -14.20 9.20 12.90
C PHE A 418 -14.50 7.71 12.73
N GLY A 419 -15.00 7.07 13.81
CA GLY A 419 -15.44 5.68 13.78
C GLY A 419 -16.56 5.45 12.77
N ARG A 420 -17.51 6.38 12.64
CA ARG A 420 -18.55 6.35 11.60
C ARG A 420 -17.95 6.37 10.19
N LEU A 421 -16.97 7.24 9.92
CA LEU A 421 -16.31 7.29 8.61
C LEU A 421 -15.62 5.95 8.28
N MET A 422 -14.98 5.32 9.27
CA MET A 422 -14.40 3.98 9.10
C MET A 422 -15.46 2.91 8.79
N ASN A 423 -16.58 2.93 9.51
CA ASN A 423 -17.68 1.97 9.31
C ASN A 423 -18.36 2.16 7.94
N GLU A 424 -18.53 3.41 7.49
CA GLU A 424 -19.02 3.71 6.14
C GLU A 424 -18.04 3.23 5.05
N SER A 425 -16.72 3.39 5.29
CA SER A 425 -15.69 2.84 4.40
C SER A 425 -15.76 1.31 4.35
N GLN A 426 -15.89 0.62 5.50
CA GLN A 426 -16.05 -0.83 5.54
C GLN A 426 -17.27 -1.30 4.75
N ALA A 427 -18.43 -0.66 4.96
CA ALA A 427 -19.65 -0.99 4.24
C ALA A 427 -19.50 -0.79 2.72
N SER A 428 -18.77 0.25 2.30
CA SER A 428 -18.45 0.50 0.90
C SER A 428 -17.52 -0.57 0.32
N CYS A 429 -16.46 -0.94 1.05
CA CYS A 429 -15.52 -1.99 0.64
C CYS A 429 -16.22 -3.36 0.52
N ASP A 430 -17.14 -3.68 1.43
CA ASP A 430 -17.92 -4.92 1.44
C ASP A 430 -18.98 -4.95 0.33
N LYS A 431 -19.85 -3.94 0.25
CA LYS A 431 -21.04 -3.97 -0.61
C LYS A 431 -20.86 -3.37 -2.00
N LEU A 432 -20.00 -2.36 -2.13
CA LEU A 432 -19.74 -1.71 -3.42
C LEU A 432 -18.46 -2.21 -4.06
N TYR A 433 -17.37 -2.35 -3.32
CA TYR A 433 -16.11 -2.80 -3.88
C TYR A 433 -15.94 -4.31 -3.89
N GLU A 434 -16.75 -5.05 -3.14
CA GLU A 434 -16.70 -6.52 -3.07
C GLU A 434 -15.26 -7.01 -2.79
N CYS A 435 -14.59 -6.35 -1.83
CA CYS A 435 -13.22 -6.64 -1.40
C CYS A 435 -13.11 -6.99 0.09
N SER A 436 -14.23 -7.16 0.80
CA SER A 436 -14.24 -7.77 2.13
C SER A 436 -14.20 -9.30 2.04
N CYS A 437 -14.19 -9.96 3.20
CA CYS A 437 -14.41 -11.42 3.33
C CYS A 437 -15.23 -11.73 4.60
N ILE A 438 -15.59 -13.00 4.79
CA ILE A 438 -16.40 -13.43 5.94
C ILE A 438 -15.67 -13.12 7.25
N GLU A 439 -14.39 -13.44 7.32
CA GLU A 439 -13.52 -13.23 8.46
C GLU A 439 -13.43 -11.75 8.83
N THR A 440 -13.15 -10.89 7.84
CA THR A 440 -13.16 -9.43 8.00
C THR A 440 -14.48 -8.95 8.60
N ASN A 441 -15.62 -9.38 8.04
CA ASN A 441 -16.93 -8.93 8.48
C ASN A 441 -17.25 -9.37 9.92
N GLN A 442 -16.83 -10.57 10.32
CA GLN A 442 -16.96 -11.09 11.68
C GLN A 442 -16.08 -10.31 12.67
N ILE A 443 -14.79 -10.14 12.37
CA ILE A 443 -13.84 -9.39 13.21
C ILE A 443 -14.35 -7.96 13.43
N CYS A 444 -14.75 -7.25 12.37
CA CYS A 444 -15.27 -5.89 12.49
C CYS A 444 -16.53 -5.82 13.37
N SER A 445 -17.45 -6.77 13.21
CA SER A 445 -18.68 -6.81 14.00
C SER A 445 -18.41 -7.09 15.48
N ILE A 446 -17.49 -8.01 15.78
CA ILE A 446 -17.07 -8.32 17.16
C ILE A 446 -16.37 -7.10 17.77
N ALA A 447 -15.42 -6.47 17.06
CA ALA A 447 -14.71 -5.31 17.59
C ALA A 447 -15.65 -4.15 17.93
N LEU A 448 -16.61 -3.83 17.05
CA LEU A 448 -17.61 -2.77 17.28
C LEU A 448 -18.49 -3.06 18.50
N ALA A 449 -18.91 -4.31 18.69
CA ALA A 449 -19.74 -4.72 19.82
C ALA A 449 -18.96 -4.79 21.16
N ASN A 450 -17.62 -4.67 21.14
CA ASN A 450 -16.78 -4.91 22.31
C ASN A 450 -15.72 -3.80 22.51
N GLY A 451 -16.02 -2.56 22.13
CA GLY A 451 -15.26 -1.38 22.54
C GLY A 451 -14.59 -0.58 21.43
N SER A 452 -14.67 -1.02 20.17
CA SER A 452 -14.25 -0.22 19.02
C SER A 452 -15.34 0.74 18.55
N PHE A 453 -14.96 1.96 18.19
CA PHE A 453 -15.86 2.95 17.61
C PHE A 453 -15.96 2.86 16.07
N GLY A 454 -14.94 2.30 15.43
CA GLY A 454 -14.86 2.18 13.98
C GLY A 454 -13.99 1.01 13.58
N SER A 455 -14.49 0.14 12.69
CA SER A 455 -13.79 -1.08 12.28
C SER A 455 -13.89 -1.31 10.78
N ARG A 456 -12.76 -1.54 10.14
CA ARG A 456 -12.68 -1.77 8.69
C ARG A 456 -11.49 -2.65 8.30
N LEU A 457 -11.53 -3.24 7.11
CA LEU A 457 -10.35 -3.83 6.47
C LEU A 457 -9.30 -2.76 6.17
N THR A 458 -8.04 -3.20 6.02
CA THR A 458 -6.97 -2.36 5.47
C THR A 458 -6.13 -3.12 4.45
N GLY A 459 -5.54 -2.40 3.50
CA GLY A 459 -4.81 -2.95 2.37
C GLY A 459 -5.75 -3.41 1.26
N ALA A 460 -5.36 -4.46 0.54
CA ALA A 460 -6.10 -4.92 -0.64
C ALA A 460 -7.45 -5.60 -0.31
N GLY A 461 -7.67 -6.04 0.94
CA GLY A 461 -8.84 -6.85 1.29
C GLY A 461 -8.75 -8.31 0.82
N TRP A 462 -9.92 -8.95 0.66
CA TRP A 462 -10.11 -10.39 0.43
C TRP A 462 -9.38 -11.27 1.48
N GLY A 463 -9.34 -10.79 2.72
CA GLY A 463 -8.49 -11.31 3.79
C GLY A 463 -7.61 -10.21 4.35
N GLY A 464 -6.37 -10.53 4.71
CA GLY A 464 -5.40 -9.56 5.23
C GLY A 464 -5.72 -9.10 6.64
N CYS A 465 -5.60 -7.79 6.90
CA CYS A 465 -5.80 -7.21 8.23
C CYS A 465 -7.04 -6.32 8.30
N THR A 466 -7.52 -6.10 9.52
CA THR A 466 -8.49 -5.08 9.90
C THR A 466 -7.89 -4.11 10.89
N ILE A 467 -8.43 -2.89 10.94
CA ILE A 467 -8.07 -1.86 11.92
C ILE A 467 -9.30 -1.41 12.70
N HIS A 468 -9.07 -1.12 13.98
CA HIS A 468 -10.11 -0.83 14.95
C HIS A 468 -9.75 0.42 15.75
N LEU A 469 -10.53 1.49 15.59
CA LEU A 469 -10.39 2.70 16.40
C LEU A 469 -10.82 2.39 17.83
N VAL A 470 -9.91 2.58 18.77
CA VAL A 470 -10.15 2.36 20.21
C VAL A 470 -9.48 3.47 21.03
N PRO A 471 -10.10 3.91 22.14
CA PRO A 471 -9.38 4.68 23.14
C PRO A 471 -8.31 3.81 23.79
N SER A 472 -7.09 4.34 23.96
CA SER A 472 -6.02 3.72 24.75
C SER A 472 -5.71 4.51 26.03
N GLY A 473 -4.80 3.98 26.86
CA GLY A 473 -4.46 4.54 28.18
C GLY A 473 -5.22 3.84 29.32
N ALA A 474 -5.19 4.43 30.51
CA ALA A 474 -5.72 3.83 31.74
C ALA A 474 -7.21 3.46 31.66
N ASN A 475 -7.99 4.23 30.90
CA ASN A 475 -9.43 4.01 30.68
C ASN A 475 -9.73 3.57 29.23
N GLY A 476 -8.77 2.91 28.57
CA GLY A 476 -8.89 2.47 27.19
C GLY A 476 -9.58 1.11 27.01
N ASN A 477 -10.02 0.84 25.77
CA ASN A 477 -10.74 -0.38 25.40
C ASN A 477 -9.86 -1.41 24.67
N VAL A 478 -8.53 -1.20 24.61
CA VAL A 478 -7.59 -2.07 23.88
C VAL A 478 -7.70 -3.53 24.32
N GLU A 479 -7.60 -3.80 25.63
CA GLU A 479 -7.68 -5.17 26.16
C GLU A 479 -9.08 -5.77 26.06
N GLN A 480 -10.12 -4.94 26.13
CA GLN A 480 -11.50 -5.38 25.93
C GLN A 480 -11.71 -5.92 24.51
N VAL A 481 -11.25 -5.17 23.50
CA VAL A 481 -11.33 -5.58 22.09
C VAL A 481 -10.46 -6.80 21.85
N ARG A 482 -9.21 -6.80 22.33
CA ARG A 482 -8.28 -7.94 22.20
C ARG A 482 -8.90 -9.23 22.74
N LYS A 483 -9.38 -9.21 23.99
CA LYS A 483 -10.00 -10.38 24.63
C LYS A 483 -11.22 -10.86 23.85
N ALA A 484 -12.10 -9.94 23.45
CA ALA A 484 -13.29 -10.30 22.69
C ALA A 484 -12.96 -10.93 21.33
N LEU A 485 -11.95 -10.44 20.62
CA LEU A 485 -11.49 -11.03 19.37
C LEU A 485 -10.90 -12.43 19.57
N ILE A 486 -10.07 -12.62 20.60
CA ILE A 486 -9.52 -13.94 20.94
C ILE A 486 -10.66 -14.94 21.20
N GLU A 487 -11.56 -14.61 22.12
CA GLU A 487 -12.61 -15.53 22.57
C GLU A 487 -13.68 -15.80 21.50
N LYS A 488 -14.08 -14.76 20.75
CA LYS A 488 -15.26 -14.82 19.86
C LYS A 488 -14.91 -15.02 18.38
N PHE A 489 -13.65 -14.83 17.98
CA PHE A 489 -13.20 -15.05 16.61
C PHE A 489 -12.08 -16.09 16.54
N TYR A 490 -10.91 -15.83 17.13
CA TYR A 490 -9.74 -16.68 16.94
C TYR A 490 -9.94 -18.07 17.53
N ASN A 491 -10.36 -18.19 18.79
CA ASN A 491 -10.63 -19.49 19.43
C ASN A 491 -11.75 -20.28 18.74
N VAL A 492 -12.66 -19.59 18.04
CA VAL A 492 -13.79 -20.21 17.33
C VAL A 492 -13.38 -20.74 15.97
N ARG A 493 -12.61 -19.95 15.19
CA ARG A 493 -12.27 -20.25 13.80
C ARG A 493 -10.92 -20.96 13.66
N TYR A 494 -9.98 -20.68 14.57
CA TYR A 494 -8.60 -21.17 14.57
C TYR A 494 -8.25 -21.69 15.98
N PRO A 495 -8.87 -22.79 16.44
CA PRO A 495 -8.73 -23.28 17.82
C PRO A 495 -7.31 -23.74 18.17
N ASP A 496 -6.49 -24.06 17.16
CA ASP A 496 -5.16 -24.64 17.32
C ASP A 496 -4.03 -23.60 17.27
N LEU A 497 -4.35 -22.29 17.29
CA LEU A 497 -3.32 -21.25 17.33
C LEU A 497 -2.53 -21.32 18.63
N THR A 498 -1.21 -21.23 18.49
CA THR A 498 -0.30 -21.06 19.63
C THR A 498 -0.45 -19.67 20.26
N ASP A 499 0.04 -19.51 21.48
CA ASP A 499 0.02 -18.21 22.18
C ASP A 499 0.79 -17.13 21.42
N GLU A 500 1.89 -17.48 20.75
CA GLU A 500 2.67 -16.53 19.94
C GLU A 500 1.91 -16.14 18.66
N GLU A 501 1.25 -17.09 17.99
CA GLU A 501 0.43 -16.76 16.82
C GLU A 501 -0.76 -15.88 17.18
N LEU A 502 -1.39 -16.09 18.35
CA LEU A 502 -2.46 -15.21 18.85
C LEU A 502 -1.96 -13.80 19.17
N LYS A 503 -0.75 -13.70 19.74
CA LYS A 503 -0.09 -12.43 20.02
C LYS A 503 0.24 -11.67 18.72
N ASP A 504 0.72 -12.37 17.70
CA ASP A 504 1.03 -11.78 16.39
C ASP A 504 -0.23 -11.46 15.56
N ALA A 505 -1.34 -12.17 15.83
CA ALA A 505 -2.60 -11.91 15.16
C ALA A 505 -3.27 -10.59 15.61
N ILE A 506 -2.95 -10.07 16.80
CA ILE A 506 -3.51 -8.81 17.32
C ILE A 506 -2.39 -7.89 17.84
N ILE A 507 -2.04 -6.89 17.03
CA ILE A 507 -1.01 -5.90 17.39
C ILE A 507 -1.62 -4.52 17.65
N VAL A 508 -0.94 -3.73 18.48
CA VAL A 508 -1.26 -2.33 18.74
C VAL A 508 -0.01 -1.53 18.42
N SER A 509 0.01 -0.92 17.24
CA SER A 509 1.16 -0.17 16.76
C SER A 509 0.91 1.33 16.90
N LYS A 510 1.93 2.06 17.34
CA LYS A 510 2.02 3.50 17.10
C LYS A 510 2.54 3.77 15.69
N PRO A 511 2.34 4.97 15.13
CA PRO A 511 3.01 5.35 13.90
C PRO A 511 4.53 5.26 14.06
N ALA A 512 5.19 4.59 13.12
CA ALA A 512 6.61 4.26 13.18
C ALA A 512 7.44 5.04 12.16
N LEU A 513 8.76 5.06 12.40
CA LEU A 513 9.72 5.59 11.44
C LEU A 513 9.69 4.81 10.11
N GLY A 514 9.74 5.55 9.01
CA GLY A 514 9.83 5.05 7.64
C GLY A 514 11.14 4.31 7.33
N THR A 515 11.36 4.05 6.05
CA THR A 515 12.52 3.34 5.52
C THR A 515 13.83 3.97 6.03
N CYS A 516 14.78 3.14 6.47
CA CYS A 516 16.08 3.58 6.96
C CYS A 516 17.19 2.55 6.68
N LEU A 517 18.44 2.98 6.86
CA LEU A 517 19.63 2.12 6.82
C LEU A 517 20.27 2.02 8.20
N TYR A 518 20.74 0.83 8.55
CA TYR A 518 21.65 0.62 9.67
C TYR A 518 23.02 0.21 9.13
N GLU A 519 24.04 1.00 9.46
CA GLU A 519 25.43 0.72 9.13
C GLU A 519 26.09 -0.09 10.24
N GLN A 520 26.82 -1.14 9.87
CA GLN A 520 27.54 -2.00 10.79
C GLN A 520 28.99 -1.57 11.02
#